data_AF-A0A812IQR6-F1
#
_entry.id   AF-A0A812IQR6-F1
#
_cell.length_a   1.000
_cell.length_b   1.000
_cell.length_c   1.000
_cell.angle_alpha   90.00
_cell.angle_beta   90.00
_cell.angle_gamma   90.00
#
_symmetry.space_group_name_H-M   'P 1'
#
loop_
_entity.id
_entity.type
_entity.pdbx_description
1 polymer ?
#
loop_
_entity_poly.entity_id
_entity_poly.type
_entity_poly.pdbx_seq_one_letter_code
_entity_poly.pdbx_strand_id
1 'polypeptide(L)'
;MVMVAGEITTGAKLDYDKVVRGVVAQIGFDSFVDDLSSVDSKGLSHKTCEVLVRINKQSPDIAGGVHVGKNEMDVGAGDQGIMFGYASDETSDCMPLTHSMATRLGKTLTEVRKSGECWWLRPDGKTQVTIEYMQHPDGSVEPKKIHTVVISTQHAEPSKAKRTQECAGYTGAEMVAPSMEQMNKEIEEKVIKRTLQSIKLKSGQPAISLYGSHT
;
A
#
# COMPACT_ATOMS: atom_id res chain seq x y z
N MET A 1 -16.51 -3.98 -10.28
CA MET A 1 -16.19 -3.55 -11.66
C MET A 1 -14.86 -2.79 -11.62
N VAL A 2 -14.04 -2.90 -12.67
CA VAL A 2 -12.84 -2.10 -12.88
C VAL A 2 -12.95 -1.43 -14.26
N MET A 3 -12.84 -0.10 -14.32
CA MET A 3 -12.89 0.66 -15.57
C MET A 3 -11.51 1.27 -15.86
N VAL A 4 -10.99 1.02 -17.05
CA VAL A 4 -9.75 1.59 -17.57
C VAL A 4 -10.12 2.56 -18.68
N ALA A 5 -9.88 3.85 -18.47
CA ALA A 5 -10.24 4.91 -19.42
C ALA A 5 -9.12 5.95 -19.53
N GLY A 6 -9.13 6.72 -20.61
CA GLY A 6 -8.10 7.71 -20.92
C GLY A 6 -7.54 7.52 -22.33
N GLU A 7 -6.28 7.92 -22.54
CA GLU A 7 -5.65 7.98 -23.85
C GLU A 7 -4.33 7.23 -23.86
N ILE A 8 -4.13 6.32 -24.82
CA ILE A 8 -2.86 5.60 -25.01
C ILE A 8 -2.52 5.58 -26.50
N THR A 9 -1.29 5.96 -26.82
CA THR A 9 -0.69 5.80 -28.14
C THR A 9 0.48 4.83 -28.04
N THR A 10 0.35 3.64 -28.64
CA THR A 10 1.40 2.60 -28.62
C THR A 10 1.27 1.66 -29.82
N GLY A 11 2.39 1.07 -30.24
CA GLY A 11 2.40 -0.06 -31.19
C GLY A 11 2.17 -1.42 -30.52
N ALA A 12 2.15 -1.48 -29.18
CA ALA A 12 1.95 -2.71 -28.45
C ALA A 12 0.51 -3.24 -28.59
N LYS A 13 0.36 -4.56 -28.70
CA LYS A 13 -0.93 -5.23 -28.56
C LYS A 13 -1.15 -5.56 -27.09
N LEU A 14 -2.07 -4.87 -26.45
CA LEU A 14 -2.37 -5.02 -25.02
C LEU A 14 -3.65 -5.80 -24.82
N ASP A 15 -3.58 -6.82 -23.96
CA ASP A 15 -4.75 -7.49 -23.41
C ASP A 15 -5.09 -6.85 -22.06
N TYR A 16 -5.92 -5.80 -22.11
CA TYR A 16 -6.30 -5.04 -20.93
C TYR A 16 -7.03 -5.88 -19.88
N ASP A 17 -7.88 -6.81 -20.30
CA ASP A 17 -8.60 -7.69 -19.37
C ASP A 17 -7.63 -8.57 -18.60
N LYS A 18 -6.70 -9.23 -19.31
CA LYS A 18 -5.67 -10.05 -18.68
C LYS A 18 -4.77 -9.25 -17.74
N VAL A 19 -4.37 -8.04 -18.12
CA VAL A 19 -3.54 -7.16 -17.27
C VAL A 19 -4.30 -6.77 -16.00
N VAL A 20 -5.54 -6.28 -16.13
CA VAL A 20 -6.36 -5.87 -14.99
C VAL A 20 -6.58 -7.03 -14.03
N ARG A 21 -7.05 -8.19 -14.54
CA ARG A 21 -7.28 -9.37 -13.70
C ARG A 21 -6.01 -9.87 -13.05
N GLY A 22 -4.87 -9.83 -13.76
CA GLY A 22 -3.57 -10.18 -13.22
C GLY A 22 -3.16 -9.31 -12.03
N VAL A 23 -3.34 -7.99 -12.15
CA VAL A 23 -3.04 -7.05 -11.05
C VAL A 23 -4.00 -7.24 -9.87
N VAL A 24 -5.30 -7.40 -10.11
CA VAL A 24 -6.30 -7.66 -9.06
C VAL A 24 -5.97 -8.96 -8.30
N ALA A 25 -5.58 -10.02 -9.03
CA ALA A 25 -5.12 -11.28 -8.44
C ALA A 25 -3.83 -11.09 -7.63
N GLN A 26 -2.85 -10.34 -8.15
CA GLN A 26 -1.58 -10.07 -7.47
C GLN A 26 -1.77 -9.27 -6.17
N ILE A 27 -2.77 -8.39 -6.10
CA ILE A 27 -3.12 -7.67 -4.87
C ILE A 27 -3.70 -8.65 -3.83
N GLY A 28 -4.49 -9.63 -4.28
CA GLY A 28 -5.09 -10.68 -3.45
C GLY A 28 -6.62 -10.66 -3.42
N PHE A 29 -7.26 -9.95 -4.35
CA PHE A 29 -8.72 -9.88 -4.48
C PHE A 29 -9.22 -11.05 -5.33
N ASP A 30 -9.69 -12.10 -4.68
CA ASP A 30 -10.09 -13.37 -5.31
C ASP A 30 -11.55 -13.78 -5.07
N SER A 31 -12.28 -13.05 -4.24
CA SER A 31 -13.62 -13.40 -3.77
C SER A 31 -14.49 -12.15 -3.61
N PHE A 32 -15.71 -12.25 -4.14
CA PHE A 32 -16.74 -11.24 -3.99
C PHE A 32 -18.07 -11.95 -3.81
N VAL A 33 -18.76 -11.61 -2.72
CA VAL A 33 -20.13 -12.03 -2.43
C VAL A 33 -20.94 -10.76 -2.24
N ASP A 34 -22.05 -10.63 -2.96
CA ASP A 34 -22.94 -9.48 -2.91
C ASP A 34 -23.91 -9.59 -1.73
N ASP A 35 -23.32 -9.56 -0.53
CA ASP A 35 -24.01 -9.60 0.75
C ASP A 35 -23.18 -8.82 1.77
N LEU A 36 -23.77 -7.79 2.38
CA LEU A 36 -23.12 -6.94 3.38
C LEU A 36 -22.73 -7.69 4.65
N SER A 37 -23.39 -8.82 4.93
CA SER A 37 -23.08 -9.69 6.07
C SER A 37 -22.03 -10.76 5.76
N SER A 38 -21.61 -10.88 4.49
CA SER A 38 -20.71 -11.93 4.05
C SER A 38 -19.32 -11.76 4.68
N VAL A 39 -18.95 -12.75 5.48
CA VAL A 39 -17.60 -12.89 6.02
C VAL A 39 -16.60 -13.42 4.99
N ASP A 40 -17.05 -13.98 3.87
CA ASP A 40 -16.19 -14.58 2.83
C ASP A 40 -15.75 -13.60 1.73
N SER A 41 -16.37 -12.41 1.67
CA SER A 41 -16.11 -11.45 0.60
C SER A 41 -14.83 -10.67 0.91
N LYS A 42 -13.87 -10.69 -0.01
CA LYS A 42 -12.69 -9.80 0.04
C LYS A 42 -12.94 -8.46 -0.65
N GLY A 43 -14.13 -8.23 -1.20
CA GLY A 43 -14.57 -6.96 -1.80
C GLY A 43 -14.41 -6.87 -3.32
N LEU A 44 -13.60 -7.75 -3.93
CA LEU A 44 -13.48 -7.90 -5.37
C LEU A 44 -12.92 -9.30 -5.69
N SER A 45 -13.28 -9.86 -6.85
CA SER A 45 -12.67 -11.10 -7.36
C SER A 45 -12.11 -10.89 -8.75
N HIS A 46 -10.83 -11.20 -8.95
CA HIS A 46 -10.20 -11.19 -10.27
C HIS A 46 -10.87 -12.14 -11.29
N LYS A 47 -11.64 -13.13 -10.81
CA LYS A 47 -12.32 -14.12 -11.65
C LYS A 47 -13.66 -13.63 -12.17
N THR A 48 -14.40 -12.87 -11.35
CA THR A 48 -15.79 -12.48 -11.64
C THR A 48 -15.96 -10.98 -11.87
N CYS A 49 -14.95 -10.15 -11.59
CA CYS A 49 -15.06 -8.71 -11.82
C CYS A 49 -15.26 -8.41 -13.31
N GLU A 50 -16.14 -7.46 -13.59
CA GLU A 50 -16.27 -6.84 -14.90
C GLU A 50 -15.07 -5.91 -15.16
N VAL A 51 -14.49 -5.98 -16.36
CA VAL A 51 -13.44 -5.08 -16.83
C VAL A 51 -13.98 -4.28 -18.02
N LEU A 52 -14.10 -2.96 -17.84
CA LEU A 52 -14.57 -2.03 -18.87
C LEU A 52 -13.40 -1.21 -19.42
N VAL A 53 -13.21 -1.21 -20.73
CA VAL A 53 -12.10 -0.51 -21.39
C VAL A 53 -12.63 0.60 -22.29
N ARG A 54 -12.24 1.84 -22.01
CA ARG A 54 -12.59 3.07 -22.75
C ARG A 54 -11.35 3.91 -23.03
N ILE A 55 -10.42 3.33 -23.79
CA ILE A 55 -9.17 3.97 -24.18
C ILE A 55 -9.27 4.56 -25.59
N ASN A 56 -8.96 5.85 -25.70
CA ASN A 56 -8.85 6.58 -26.96
C ASN A 56 -7.38 6.74 -27.36
N LYS A 57 -7.14 7.22 -28.58
CA LYS A 57 -5.79 7.65 -29.02
C LYS A 57 -5.54 9.08 -28.53
N GLN A 58 -4.27 9.40 -28.25
CA GLN A 58 -3.87 10.77 -27.89
C GLN A 58 -4.17 11.76 -29.03
N SER A 59 -4.52 13.00 -28.68
CA SER A 59 -4.67 14.09 -29.66
C SER A 59 -3.36 14.36 -30.42
N PRO A 60 -3.38 14.43 -31.77
CA PRO A 60 -2.22 14.82 -32.57
C PRO A 60 -1.64 16.19 -32.21
N ASP A 61 -2.47 17.14 -31.76
CA ASP A 61 -2.05 18.50 -31.42
C ASP A 61 -1.15 18.53 -30.18
N ILE A 62 -1.44 17.67 -29.19
CA ILE A 62 -0.61 17.51 -28.00
C ILE A 62 0.72 16.82 -28.37
N ALA A 63 0.68 15.81 -29.23
CA ALA A 63 1.89 15.15 -29.71
C ALA A 63 2.84 16.12 -30.44
N GLY A 64 2.29 17.04 -31.25
CA GLY A 64 2.99 18.15 -31.89
C GLY A 64 3.67 19.11 -30.93
N GLY A 65 2.96 19.49 -29.85
CA GLY A 65 3.49 20.35 -28.80
C GLY A 65 4.64 19.71 -28.02
N VAL A 66 4.65 18.38 -27.87
CA VAL A 66 5.60 17.65 -27.03
C VAL A 66 6.85 17.23 -27.80
N HIS A 67 6.72 16.37 -28.82
CA HIS A 67 7.84 15.59 -29.35
C HIS A 67 7.91 15.48 -30.88
N VAL A 68 6.81 15.66 -31.62
CA VAL A 68 6.83 15.48 -33.08
C VAL A 68 7.72 16.55 -33.73
N GLY A 69 8.75 16.11 -34.46
CA GLY A 69 9.68 16.99 -35.17
C GLY A 69 10.69 17.72 -34.28
N LYS A 70 10.83 17.33 -33.01
CA LYS A 70 11.78 17.90 -32.05
C LYS A 70 12.90 16.91 -31.73
N ASN A 71 14.11 17.40 -31.46
CA ASN A 71 15.17 16.57 -30.90
C ASN A 71 14.82 16.20 -29.45
N GLU A 72 15.45 15.14 -28.92
CA GLU A 72 15.18 14.67 -27.54
C GLU A 72 15.40 15.76 -26.48
N MET A 73 16.39 16.63 -26.67
CA MET A 73 16.69 17.74 -25.76
C MET A 73 15.73 18.93 -25.89
N ASP A 74 14.91 18.96 -26.94
CA ASP A 74 13.98 20.05 -27.27
C ASP A 74 12.51 19.66 -26.96
N VAL A 75 12.29 18.52 -26.31
CA VAL A 75 10.96 18.05 -25.92
C VAL A 75 10.36 19.00 -24.88
N GLY A 76 9.16 19.50 -25.18
CA GLY A 76 8.43 20.42 -24.30
C GLY A 76 7.61 19.68 -23.24
N ALA A 77 7.16 20.41 -22.21
CA ALA A 77 6.16 19.88 -21.28
C ALA A 77 4.85 19.57 -22.04
N GLY A 78 4.21 18.45 -21.70
CA GLY A 78 2.92 18.06 -22.27
C GLY A 78 1.72 18.84 -21.73
N ASP A 79 1.91 19.52 -20.59
CA ASP A 79 0.91 20.38 -19.98
C ASP A 79 1.60 21.40 -19.05
N GLN A 80 0.87 22.44 -18.66
CA GLN A 80 1.29 23.38 -17.63
C GLN A 80 1.14 22.74 -16.23
N GLY A 81 2.07 23.04 -15.32
CA GLY A 81 2.00 22.51 -13.95
C GLY A 81 3.03 23.11 -13.00
N ILE A 82 2.83 22.86 -11.71
CA ILE A 82 3.74 23.23 -10.63
C ILE A 82 4.09 21.97 -9.85
N MET A 83 5.37 21.77 -9.56
CA MET A 83 5.89 20.60 -8.87
C MET A 83 6.68 21.04 -7.64
N PHE A 84 6.50 20.32 -6.53
CA PHE A 84 7.26 20.53 -5.30
C PHE A 84 8.06 19.27 -4.99
N GLY A 85 9.35 19.45 -4.73
CA GLY A 85 10.20 18.44 -4.10
C GLY A 85 10.43 18.80 -2.65
N TYR A 86 10.46 17.80 -1.77
CA TYR A 86 10.79 17.97 -0.36
C TYR A 86 11.72 16.85 0.10
N ALA A 87 12.65 17.19 0.97
CA ALA A 87 13.54 16.26 1.64
C ALA A 87 13.72 16.71 3.10
N SER A 88 13.84 15.76 4.01
CA SER A 88 14.09 16.00 5.43
C SER A 88 15.13 15.01 5.93
N ASP A 89 16.07 15.45 6.75
CA ASP A 89 17.13 14.60 7.28
C ASP A 89 16.72 13.77 8.50
N GLU A 90 15.43 13.82 8.90
CA GLU A 90 14.84 13.02 9.98
C GLU A 90 15.14 11.52 9.85
N THR A 91 15.21 11.02 8.62
CA THR A 91 15.43 9.61 8.27
C THR A 91 16.54 9.45 7.24
N SER A 92 17.15 8.25 7.19
CA SER A 92 18.23 7.97 6.25
C SER A 92 17.82 7.98 4.77
N ASP A 93 16.51 7.84 4.49
CA ASP A 93 15.94 7.93 3.13
C ASP A 93 15.44 9.35 2.79
N CYS A 94 15.82 10.34 3.58
CA CYS A 94 15.54 11.76 3.38
C CYS A 94 14.03 12.12 3.35
N MET A 95 13.20 11.36 4.07
CA MET A 95 11.75 11.56 4.16
C MET A 95 11.31 11.94 5.59
N PRO A 96 10.20 12.70 5.75
CA PRO A 96 9.59 12.89 7.07
C PRO A 96 9.30 11.55 7.76
N LEU A 97 9.59 11.43 9.06
CA LEU A 97 9.43 10.16 9.76
C LEU A 97 7.95 9.72 9.82
N THR A 98 7.00 10.65 9.94
CA THR A 98 5.55 10.35 9.89
C THR A 98 5.15 9.64 8.62
N HIS A 99 5.57 10.19 7.47
CA HIS A 99 5.25 9.63 6.16
C HIS A 99 5.97 8.30 5.92
N SER A 100 7.28 8.24 6.22
CA SER A 100 8.08 7.02 6.04
C SER A 100 7.50 5.87 6.87
N MET A 101 7.15 6.11 8.13
CA MET A 101 6.55 5.10 9.00
C MET A 101 5.16 4.67 8.52
N ALA A 102 4.23 5.60 8.26
CA ALA A 102 2.87 5.26 7.83
C ALA A 102 2.88 4.43 6.53
N THR A 103 3.72 4.81 5.57
CA THR A 103 3.87 4.10 4.28
C THR A 103 4.46 2.71 4.48
N ARG A 104 5.52 2.59 5.29
CA ARG A 104 6.18 1.30 5.55
C ARG A 104 5.31 0.35 6.36
N LEU A 105 4.44 0.83 7.24
CA LEU A 105 3.45 -0.03 7.93
C LEU A 105 2.51 -0.71 6.92
N GLY A 106 1.99 0.03 5.94
CA GLY A 106 1.16 -0.53 4.86
C GLY A 106 1.90 -1.55 4.00
N LYS A 107 3.18 -1.27 3.71
CA LYS A 107 4.07 -2.21 3.02
C LYS A 107 4.27 -3.50 3.83
N THR A 108 4.61 -3.39 5.11
CA THR A 108 4.84 -4.54 6.01
C THR A 108 3.55 -5.36 6.18
N LEU A 109 2.37 -4.74 6.31
CA LEU A 109 1.07 -5.45 6.29
C LEU A 109 0.92 -6.34 5.06
N THR A 110 1.27 -5.81 3.88
CA THR A 110 1.24 -6.58 2.64
C THR A 110 2.28 -7.71 2.62
N GLU A 111 3.48 -7.47 3.14
CA GLU A 111 4.56 -8.47 3.21
C GLU A 111 4.16 -9.65 4.09
N VAL A 112 3.70 -9.41 5.32
CA VAL A 112 3.30 -10.48 6.26
C VAL A 112 2.05 -11.23 5.80
N ARG A 113 1.16 -10.56 5.06
CA ARG A 113 0.01 -11.20 4.41
C ARG A 113 0.46 -12.13 3.29
N LYS A 114 1.28 -11.62 2.36
CA LYS A 114 1.71 -12.37 1.16
C LYS A 114 2.69 -13.50 1.48
N SER A 115 3.48 -13.37 2.55
CA SER A 115 4.33 -14.47 3.05
C SER A 115 3.51 -15.58 3.73
N GLY A 116 2.26 -15.30 4.10
CA GLY A 116 1.40 -16.19 4.87
C GLY A 116 1.71 -16.22 6.38
N GLU A 117 2.61 -15.36 6.87
CA GLU A 117 2.91 -15.22 8.31
C GLU A 117 1.69 -14.70 9.10
N CYS A 118 0.94 -13.77 8.50
CA CYS A 118 -0.37 -13.32 8.93
C CYS A 118 -1.39 -13.63 7.84
N TRP A 119 -1.57 -14.92 7.54
CA TRP A 119 -2.45 -15.41 6.48
C TRP A 119 -3.91 -14.96 6.57
N TRP A 120 -4.33 -14.55 7.77
CA TRP A 120 -5.67 -14.07 8.08
C TRP A 120 -5.90 -12.60 7.65
N LEU A 121 -4.85 -11.86 7.26
CA LEU A 121 -4.98 -10.51 6.70
C LEU A 121 -5.55 -10.56 5.29
N ARG A 122 -6.41 -9.60 4.97
CA ARG A 122 -6.99 -9.39 3.63
C ARG A 122 -6.40 -8.12 2.98
N PRO A 123 -6.64 -7.88 1.68
CA PRO A 123 -5.87 -6.88 0.94
C PRO A 123 -6.06 -5.42 1.37
N ASP A 124 -7.21 -5.04 1.92
CA ASP A 124 -7.48 -3.65 2.31
C ASP A 124 -6.89 -3.29 3.69
N GLY A 125 -6.34 -2.08 3.79
CA GLY A 125 -5.74 -1.59 5.02
C GLY A 125 -5.30 -0.12 4.94
N LYS A 126 -5.31 0.54 6.09
CA LYS A 126 -4.96 1.94 6.29
C LYS A 126 -4.10 2.08 7.53
N THR A 127 -3.12 2.95 7.44
CA THR A 127 -2.12 3.21 8.49
C THR A 127 -1.98 4.70 8.69
N GLN A 128 -1.95 5.13 9.95
CA GLN A 128 -1.76 6.53 10.32
C GLN A 128 -0.81 6.61 11.52
N VAL A 129 0.06 7.61 11.49
CA VAL A 129 1.10 7.81 12.51
C VAL A 129 1.10 9.26 12.95
N THR A 130 1.06 9.48 14.26
CA THR A 130 1.25 10.78 14.89
C THR A 130 2.55 10.74 15.68
N ILE A 131 3.44 11.69 15.42
CA ILE A 131 4.73 11.83 16.11
C ILE A 131 4.78 13.22 16.75
N GLU A 132 5.28 13.25 17.98
CA GLU A 132 5.64 14.48 18.69
C GLU A 132 7.00 14.96 18.19
N TYR A 133 7.07 16.24 17.79
CA TYR A 133 8.29 16.87 17.28
C TYR A 133 8.73 18.01 18.19
N MET A 134 10.03 18.18 18.29
CA MET A 134 10.65 19.44 18.72
C MET A 134 11.02 20.25 17.49
N GLN A 135 10.61 21.52 17.44
CA GLN A 135 11.07 22.45 16.42
C GLN A 135 12.21 23.30 16.95
N HIS A 136 13.28 23.42 16.18
CA HIS A 136 14.43 24.26 16.49
C HIS A 136 14.23 25.69 15.94
N PRO A 137 14.97 26.70 16.46
CA PRO A 137 14.86 28.09 16.00
C PRO A 137 15.18 28.30 14.51
N ASP A 138 15.96 27.41 13.90
CA ASP A 138 16.30 27.42 12.46
C ASP A 138 15.19 26.80 11.58
N GLY A 139 14.10 26.33 12.18
CA GLY A 139 12.97 25.70 11.52
C GLY A 139 13.12 24.19 11.32
N SER A 140 14.28 23.59 11.64
CA SER A 140 14.46 22.14 11.59
C SER A 140 13.62 21.44 12.68
N VAL A 141 13.28 20.17 12.45
CA VAL A 141 12.45 19.39 13.38
C VAL A 141 13.15 18.10 13.78
N GLU A 142 12.93 17.67 15.01
CA GLU A 142 13.47 16.43 15.55
C GLU A 142 12.34 15.57 16.16
N PRO A 143 12.15 14.32 15.69
CA PRO A 143 11.13 13.44 16.23
C PRO A 143 11.50 12.99 17.65
N LYS A 144 10.59 13.18 18.62
CA LYS A 144 10.84 12.86 20.04
C LYS A 144 10.12 11.61 20.51
N LYS A 145 8.90 11.39 20.04
CA LYS A 145 8.06 10.28 20.50
C LYS A 145 7.04 9.90 19.42
N ILE A 146 6.87 8.60 19.19
CA ILE A 146 5.69 8.12 18.47
C ILE A 146 4.51 8.25 19.43
N HIS A 147 3.57 9.15 19.13
CA HIS A 147 2.43 9.44 20.01
C HIS A 147 1.29 8.45 19.78
N THR A 148 0.95 8.17 18.51
CA THR A 148 -0.17 7.29 18.16
C THR A 148 0.12 6.55 16.87
N VAL A 149 -0.21 5.26 16.86
CA VAL A 149 -0.24 4.43 15.66
C VAL A 149 -1.66 3.91 15.49
N VAL A 150 -2.28 4.17 14.35
CA VAL A 150 -3.59 3.63 13.99
C VAL A 150 -3.41 2.70 12.80
N ILE A 151 -3.89 1.46 12.95
CA ILE A 151 -3.96 0.49 11.86
C ILE A 151 -5.40 0.00 11.79
N SER A 152 -6.03 0.22 10.64
CA SER A 152 -7.31 -0.38 10.28
C SER A 152 -7.04 -1.31 9.12
N THR A 153 -7.21 -2.62 9.31
CA THR A 153 -6.90 -3.61 8.28
C THR A 153 -8.02 -4.62 8.16
N GLN A 154 -8.32 -5.02 6.93
CA GLN A 154 -9.27 -6.06 6.64
C GLN A 154 -8.70 -7.42 7.05
N HIS A 155 -9.52 -8.28 7.63
CA HIS A 155 -9.10 -9.59 8.10
C HIS A 155 -10.20 -10.64 7.89
N ALA A 156 -9.80 -11.90 7.93
CA ALA A 156 -10.70 -13.05 8.00
C ALA A 156 -11.48 -13.07 9.32
N GLU A 157 -12.59 -13.80 9.37
CA GLU A 157 -13.45 -13.84 10.57
C GLU A 157 -12.69 -14.42 11.78
N PRO A 158 -12.54 -13.67 12.88
CA PRO A 158 -11.76 -14.11 14.04
C PRO A 158 -12.32 -15.38 14.67
N SER A 159 -11.42 -16.27 15.12
CA SER A 159 -11.75 -17.55 15.77
C SER A 159 -12.62 -18.51 14.96
N LYS A 160 -12.87 -18.25 13.67
CA LYS A 160 -13.78 -19.05 12.83
C LYS A 160 -13.20 -19.39 11.46
N ALA A 161 -12.65 -18.40 10.75
CA ALA A 161 -12.15 -18.60 9.39
C ALA A 161 -11.02 -19.63 9.36
N LYS A 162 -11.04 -20.51 8.37
CA LYS A 162 -10.04 -21.57 8.19
C LYS A 162 -9.03 -21.18 7.13
N ARG A 163 -7.76 -21.47 7.37
CA ARG A 163 -6.69 -21.11 6.42
C ARG A 163 -6.88 -21.79 5.07
N THR A 164 -7.36 -23.03 5.03
CA THR A 164 -7.64 -23.75 3.76
C THR A 164 -8.68 -23.04 2.88
N GLN A 165 -9.59 -22.27 3.49
CA GLN A 165 -10.62 -21.50 2.78
C GLN A 165 -10.09 -20.11 2.36
N GLU A 166 -9.32 -19.44 3.23
CA GLU A 166 -8.77 -18.11 2.95
C GLU A 166 -7.62 -18.13 1.95
N CYS A 167 -6.80 -19.20 1.97
CA CYS A 167 -5.57 -19.33 1.21
C CYS A 167 -5.68 -20.46 0.17
N ALA A 168 -6.07 -20.10 -1.05
CA ALA A 168 -6.15 -21.05 -2.16
C ALA A 168 -4.82 -21.81 -2.37
N GLY A 169 -4.89 -23.13 -2.41
CA GLY A 169 -3.72 -24.00 -2.61
C GLY A 169 -2.91 -24.33 -1.34
N TYR A 170 -3.36 -23.90 -0.16
CA TYR A 170 -2.71 -24.29 1.10
C TYR A 170 -2.96 -25.78 1.43
N THR A 171 -1.88 -26.54 1.64
CA THR A 171 -1.92 -28.00 1.92
C THR A 171 -1.35 -28.38 3.29
N GLY A 172 -1.05 -27.40 4.15
CA GLY A 172 -0.52 -27.64 5.50
C GLY A 172 -1.60 -28.05 6.49
N ALA A 173 -1.20 -28.22 7.76
CA ALA A 173 -2.15 -28.44 8.84
C ALA A 173 -3.15 -27.28 8.95
N GLU A 174 -4.41 -27.61 9.19
CA GLU A 174 -5.47 -26.60 9.30
C GLU A 174 -5.19 -25.64 10.45
N MET A 175 -5.46 -24.36 10.20
CA MET A 175 -5.40 -23.32 11.21
C MET A 175 -6.68 -22.51 11.19
N VAL A 176 -7.14 -22.14 12.37
CA VAL A 176 -8.25 -21.21 12.56
C VAL A 176 -7.68 -19.81 12.79
N ALA A 177 -8.35 -18.79 12.25
CA ALA A 177 -7.93 -17.41 12.42
C ALA A 177 -7.83 -17.06 13.92
N PRO A 178 -6.81 -16.29 14.35
CA PRO A 178 -6.65 -15.93 15.75
C PRO A 178 -7.85 -15.14 16.31
N SER A 179 -7.92 -14.97 17.63
CA SER A 179 -8.86 -14.02 18.22
C SER A 179 -8.48 -12.58 17.85
N MET A 180 -9.41 -11.64 17.98
CA MET A 180 -9.11 -10.21 17.76
C MET A 180 -7.94 -9.71 18.64
N GLU A 181 -7.86 -10.17 19.89
CA GLU A 181 -6.77 -9.81 20.79
C GLU A 181 -5.42 -10.35 20.28
N GLN A 182 -5.39 -11.59 19.79
CA GLN A 182 -4.18 -12.19 19.23
C GLN A 182 -3.79 -11.51 17.91
N MET A 183 -4.74 -11.20 17.04
CA MET A 183 -4.49 -10.43 15.81
C MET A 183 -3.86 -9.07 16.12
N ASN A 184 -4.35 -8.35 17.13
CA ASN A 184 -3.76 -7.08 17.56
C ASN A 184 -2.32 -7.24 18.06
N LYS A 185 -2.04 -8.27 18.87
CA LYS A 185 -0.67 -8.59 19.33
C LYS A 185 0.26 -8.93 18.16
N GLU A 186 -0.24 -9.72 17.19
CA GLU A 186 0.52 -10.04 15.99
C GLU A 186 0.82 -8.82 15.13
N ILE A 187 -0.13 -7.88 14.99
CA ILE A 187 0.09 -6.61 14.29
C ILE A 187 1.15 -5.77 15.00
N GLU A 188 1.09 -5.66 16.33
CA GLU A 188 2.09 -4.92 17.09
C GLU A 188 3.50 -5.49 16.88
N GLU A 189 3.66 -6.80 17.02
CA GLU A 189 4.96 -7.46 16.90
C GLU A 189 5.47 -7.54 15.46
N LYS A 190 4.66 -8.12 14.56
CA LYS A 190 5.08 -8.47 13.20
C LYS A 190 5.02 -7.30 12.23
N VAL A 191 4.22 -6.27 12.54
CA VAL A 191 4.06 -5.08 11.68
C VAL A 191 4.69 -3.85 12.32
N ILE A 192 4.23 -3.42 13.50
CA ILE A 192 4.69 -2.14 14.09
C ILE A 192 6.16 -2.21 14.48
N LYS A 193 6.53 -3.12 15.39
CA LYS A 193 7.90 -3.23 15.91
C LYS A 193 8.90 -3.57 14.80
N ARG A 194 8.54 -4.51 13.90
CA ARG A 194 9.35 -4.85 12.73
C ARG A 194 9.59 -3.65 11.81
N THR A 195 8.55 -2.87 11.51
CA THR A 195 8.68 -1.67 10.68
C THR A 195 9.61 -0.65 11.33
N LEU A 196 9.42 -0.39 12.62
CA LEU A 196 10.20 0.58 13.39
C LEU A 196 11.68 0.20 13.51
N GLN A 197 12.00 -1.10 13.61
CA GLN A 197 13.37 -1.60 13.58
C GLN A 197 14.07 -1.35 12.23
N SER A 198 13.31 -1.27 11.14
CA SER A 198 13.86 -1.07 9.78
C SER A 198 14.15 0.39 9.42
N ILE A 199 13.54 1.34 10.13
CA ILE A 199 13.67 2.77 9.85
C ILE A 199 14.85 3.33 10.65
N LYS A 200 15.84 3.88 9.97
CA LYS A 200 16.99 4.55 10.61
C LYS A 200 16.74 6.05 10.71
N LEU A 201 16.81 6.58 11.92
CA LEU A 201 16.75 8.01 12.21
C LEU A 201 18.06 8.70 11.84
N LYS A 202 18.05 10.04 11.77
CA LYS A 202 19.24 10.87 11.64
C LYS A 202 20.36 10.53 12.64
N SER A 203 19.98 10.16 13.86
CA SER A 203 20.92 9.76 14.93
C SER A 203 21.62 8.42 14.68
N GLY A 204 21.24 7.70 13.62
CA GLY A 204 21.69 6.34 13.33
C GLY A 204 20.93 5.25 14.10
N GLN A 205 20.13 5.63 15.10
CA GLN A 205 19.32 4.69 15.88
C GLN A 205 18.06 4.26 15.09
N PRO A 206 17.54 3.05 15.34
CA PRO A 206 16.27 2.64 14.75
C PRO A 206 15.09 3.41 15.36
N ALA A 207 14.04 3.68 14.58
CA ALA A 207 12.86 4.43 15.02
C ALA A 207 12.12 3.77 16.20
N ILE A 208 12.33 2.48 16.44
CA ILE A 208 11.79 1.77 17.62
C ILE A 208 12.28 2.40 18.94
N SER A 209 13.40 3.14 18.94
CA SER A 209 13.84 3.87 20.14
C SER A 209 12.86 4.96 20.58
N LEU A 210 11.94 5.38 19.70
CA LEU A 210 10.89 6.37 19.98
C LEU A 210 9.54 5.71 20.35
N TYR A 211 9.50 4.38 20.42
CA TYR A 211 8.30 3.57 20.68
C TYR A 211 8.41 2.93 22.07
N GLY A 212 7.60 3.40 23.01
CA GLY A 212 7.61 2.96 24.42
C GLY A 212 6.23 2.53 24.91
N SER A 213 6.17 1.98 26.13
CA SER A 213 4.98 1.36 26.76
C SER A 213 3.78 2.29 27.02
N HIS A 214 3.80 3.52 26.53
CA HIS A 214 2.75 4.53 26.68
C HIS A 214 2.21 5.04 25.34
N THR A 215 2.36 4.23 24.28
CA THR A 215 1.59 4.34 23.04
C THR A 215 0.43 3.35 23.04
#